data_AF-A0A497GYY7-F1
#
_entry.id   AF-A0A497GYY7-F1
#
_cell.length_a   1.000
_cell.length_b   1.000
_cell.length_c   1.000
_cell.angle_alpha   90.00
_cell.angle_beta   90.00
_cell.angle_gamma   90.00
#
_symmetry.space_group_name_H-M   'P 1'
#
loop_
_entity.id
_entity.type
_entity.pdbx_description
1 polymer ?
#
loop_
_entity_poly.entity_id
_entity_poly.type
_entity_poly.pdbx_seq_one_letter_code
_entity_poly.pdbx_strand_id
1 'polypeptide(L)'
;MAGFFSPHSYERKAPRLSTIPKCGECGLAKKCLSPKMKPTGKGRHKVLFVAEAPGEQEDRQGVQLIGDAGNLLRGTLKSIGVDLEDCWKTNAVICRPPENKIEPYMISCCRASLLNTIRDLKPRVIILLGGSALRSILTGENQKDTSAISKWAGLTIPSSTHRAWLCPTYHPSYILRMGKDECLMGIFRRHLEHAMSLEKEPLPPVSLSDLESKIEIITSPRLARKRMADLAKKKGIVAFDYEGTGLKPERAEQRIVSVSFCLNGEDTFACMITEKEHRALRRVVQSPLRKVAANIKYEERWTKAKLGCRVENWYWDTMLMAHVLTNHSHVTSVKFQAYSLLGISDYNSHIFPYLKSKHANLLNSIDQIGTRDLLVYNGLDSLIEYMIMERQKEIIGDTI
;
A
#
# COMPACT_ATOMS: atom_id res chain seq x y z
N MET A 1 -32.01 -16.36 -32.44
CA MET A 1 -31.69 -14.94 -32.18
C MET A 1 -30.40 -14.89 -31.37
N ALA A 2 -29.30 -14.49 -32.01
CA ALA A 2 -28.00 -14.35 -31.37
C ALA A 2 -28.01 -13.05 -30.55
N GLY A 3 -27.90 -13.17 -29.23
CA GLY A 3 -27.81 -12.04 -28.32
C GLY A 3 -26.47 -11.33 -28.47
N PHE A 4 -26.51 -10.13 -29.02
CA PHE A 4 -25.45 -9.12 -29.01
C PHE A 4 -25.14 -8.72 -27.56
N PHE A 5 -24.19 -9.39 -26.92
CA PHE A 5 -23.51 -8.84 -25.74
C PHE A 5 -22.01 -8.98 -25.97
N SER A 6 -21.35 -7.88 -26.33
CA SER A 6 -19.89 -7.81 -26.23
C SER A 6 -19.50 -7.94 -24.75
N PRO A 7 -18.35 -8.54 -24.41
CA PRO A 7 -17.84 -8.49 -23.05
C PRO A 7 -17.71 -7.03 -22.64
N HIS A 8 -18.47 -6.59 -21.63
CA HIS A 8 -18.28 -5.27 -21.05
C HIS A 8 -16.87 -5.20 -20.47
N SER A 9 -15.97 -4.50 -21.17
CA SER A 9 -14.75 -3.97 -20.57
C SER A 9 -15.17 -3.07 -19.41
N TYR A 10 -15.05 -3.57 -18.18
CA TYR A 10 -15.37 -2.78 -16.99
C TYR A 10 -14.33 -1.66 -16.87
N GLU A 11 -14.76 -0.41 -17.11
CA GLU A 11 -13.90 0.74 -16.85
C GLU A 11 -13.59 0.82 -15.35
N ARG A 12 -12.30 0.80 -15.00
CA ARG A 12 -11.78 1.06 -13.66
C ARG A 12 -12.15 2.47 -13.22
N LYS A 13 -13.33 2.69 -12.65
CA LYS A 13 -13.70 3.97 -12.02
C LYS A 13 -13.71 3.81 -10.50
N ALA A 14 -12.54 4.00 -9.89
CA ALA A 14 -12.49 4.41 -8.48
C ALA A 14 -13.28 5.74 -8.35
N PRO A 15 -14.03 5.95 -7.26
CA PRO A 15 -14.77 7.19 -7.06
C PRO A 15 -13.79 8.37 -7.11
N ARG A 16 -13.93 9.24 -8.13
CA ARG A 16 -13.13 10.47 -8.21
C ARG A 16 -13.60 11.42 -7.13
N LEU A 17 -12.87 11.45 -6.02
CA LEU A 17 -13.12 12.39 -4.95
C LEU A 17 -12.92 13.83 -5.47
N SER A 18 -13.78 14.75 -5.05
CA SER A 18 -13.74 16.16 -5.50
C SER A 18 -12.36 16.79 -5.29
N THR A 19 -11.91 17.54 -6.29
CA THR A 19 -10.74 18.42 -6.26
C THR A 19 -11.11 19.88 -5.97
N ILE A 20 -12.41 20.20 -5.93
CA ILE A 20 -12.93 21.52 -5.64
C ILE A 20 -13.15 21.64 -4.12
N PRO A 21 -12.54 22.64 -3.46
CA PRO A 21 -12.77 22.91 -2.04
C PRO A 21 -14.25 23.12 -1.73
N LYS A 22 -14.78 22.34 -0.80
CA LYS A 22 -16.14 22.45 -0.25
C LYS A 22 -16.17 23.43 0.92
N CYS A 23 -15.45 24.54 0.79
CA CYS A 23 -15.22 25.46 1.90
C CYS A 23 -16.54 26.11 2.32
N GLY A 24 -16.93 25.95 3.58
CA GLY A 24 -18.21 26.39 4.11
C GLY A 24 -19.19 25.26 4.43
N GLU A 25 -19.08 24.08 3.78
CA GLU A 25 -19.99 22.94 4.02
C GLU A 25 -19.90 22.41 5.47
N CYS A 26 -18.72 22.48 6.09
CA CYS A 26 -18.53 22.04 7.47
C CYS A 26 -18.94 23.07 8.54
N GLY A 27 -19.31 24.29 8.15
CA GLY A 27 -19.74 25.36 9.06
C GLY A 27 -18.66 25.94 10.00
N LEU A 28 -17.46 25.35 10.04
CA LEU A 28 -16.40 25.73 10.99
C LEU A 28 -15.90 27.17 10.84
N ALA A 29 -15.86 27.68 9.60
CA ALA A 29 -15.40 29.04 9.32
C ALA A 29 -16.20 30.15 10.03
N LYS A 30 -17.43 29.85 10.49
CA LYS A 30 -18.26 30.79 11.26
C LYS A 30 -18.02 30.73 12.77
N LYS A 31 -17.26 29.74 13.25
CA LYS A 31 -17.12 29.41 14.68
C LYS A 31 -15.69 29.58 15.20
N CYS A 32 -14.73 29.91 14.33
CA CYS A 32 -13.32 30.07 14.66
C CYS A 32 -12.85 31.50 14.38
N LEU A 33 -11.75 31.92 15.00
CA LEU A 33 -11.18 33.26 14.87
C LEU A 33 -10.37 33.40 13.57
N SER A 34 -9.66 32.35 13.15
CA SER A 34 -8.81 32.33 11.95
C SER A 34 -9.32 31.30 10.94
N PRO A 35 -10.44 31.58 10.24
CA PRO A 35 -10.99 30.66 9.27
C PRO A 35 -10.07 30.47 8.07
N LYS A 36 -10.06 29.25 7.51
CA LYS A 36 -9.32 28.88 6.29
C LYS A 36 -7.82 29.16 6.43
N MET A 37 -7.25 28.79 7.57
CA MET A 37 -5.84 29.02 7.90
C MET A 37 -4.93 28.51 6.78
N LYS A 38 -4.15 29.42 6.19
CA LYS A 38 -3.22 29.11 5.10
C LYS A 38 -2.01 28.33 5.63
N PRO A 39 -1.35 27.51 4.80
CA PRO A 39 -0.09 26.88 5.20
C PRO A 39 0.97 27.93 5.55
N THR A 40 1.83 27.62 6.52
CA THR A 40 2.91 28.50 7.00
C THR A 40 4.28 27.82 6.89
N GLY A 41 5.37 28.59 7.04
CA GLY A 41 6.76 28.11 7.00
C GLY A 41 7.49 28.37 5.67
N LYS A 42 8.82 28.31 5.70
CA LYS A 42 9.70 28.72 4.60
C LYS A 42 9.91 27.64 3.53
N GLY A 43 9.73 26.37 3.88
CA GLY A 43 9.82 25.25 2.94
C GLY A 43 11.22 24.95 2.39
N ARG A 44 12.29 25.35 3.09
CA ARG A 44 13.67 25.05 2.68
C ARG A 44 13.91 23.56 2.51
N HIS A 45 13.35 22.74 3.39
CA HIS A 45 13.47 21.28 3.33
C HIS A 45 12.49 20.60 2.35
N LYS A 46 11.59 21.35 1.70
CA LYS A 46 10.45 20.80 0.94
C LYS A 46 9.66 19.72 1.70
N VAL A 47 9.61 19.80 3.03
CA VAL A 47 8.84 18.92 3.90
C VAL A 47 7.56 19.63 4.32
N LEU A 48 6.42 18.94 4.21
CA LEU A 48 5.13 19.40 4.69
C LEU A 48 4.68 18.59 5.91
N PHE A 49 4.50 19.26 7.04
CA PHE A 49 3.80 18.70 8.19
C PHE A 49 2.31 18.91 8.05
N VAL A 50 1.53 17.83 8.18
CA VAL A 50 0.06 17.87 8.21
C VAL A 50 -0.37 17.45 9.61
N ALA A 51 -0.89 18.40 10.37
CA ALA A 51 -1.49 18.17 11.68
C ALA A 51 -3.02 18.01 11.58
N GLU A 52 -3.68 17.86 12.72
CA GLU A 52 -5.10 17.53 12.79
C GLU A 52 -6.00 18.74 12.44
N ALA A 53 -5.99 19.77 13.29
CA ALA A 53 -6.69 21.03 13.13
C ALA A 53 -6.02 22.11 14.01
N PRO A 54 -6.30 23.42 13.77
CA PRO A 54 -5.90 24.46 14.71
C PRO A 54 -6.48 24.21 16.11
N GLY A 55 -5.63 24.29 17.14
CA GLY A 55 -6.06 24.42 18.52
C GLY A 55 -6.42 25.87 18.85
N GLU A 56 -6.67 26.14 20.13
CA GLU A 56 -7.09 27.48 20.58
C GLU A 56 -6.04 28.56 20.33
N GLN A 57 -4.77 28.28 20.65
CA GLN A 57 -3.69 29.23 20.42
C GLN A 57 -3.46 29.45 18.93
N GLU A 58 -3.45 28.38 18.15
CA GLU A 58 -3.32 28.44 16.69
C GLU A 58 -4.44 29.29 16.07
N ASP A 59 -5.68 29.11 16.51
CA ASP A 59 -6.83 29.87 16.01
C ASP A 59 -6.75 31.36 16.36
N ARG A 60 -6.25 31.71 17.55
CA ARG A 60 -6.04 33.11 17.96
C ARG A 60 -4.94 33.79 17.15
N GLN A 61 -3.86 33.09 16.81
CA GLN A 61 -2.70 33.68 16.14
C GLN A 61 -2.68 33.49 14.62
N GLY A 62 -3.51 32.59 14.08
CA GLY A 62 -3.54 32.30 12.65
C GLY A 62 -2.37 31.42 12.16
N VAL A 63 -1.66 30.72 13.05
CA VAL A 63 -0.45 29.94 12.75
C VAL A 63 -0.53 28.55 13.36
N GLN A 64 -0.11 27.51 12.62
CA GLN A 64 -0.17 26.11 13.08
C GLN A 64 0.98 25.75 14.03
N LEU A 65 0.74 24.76 14.91
CA LEU A 65 1.77 24.08 15.71
C LEU A 65 2.55 25.05 16.62
N ILE A 66 1.84 25.88 17.37
CA ILE A 66 2.42 26.83 18.33
C ILE A 66 2.11 26.51 19.79
N GLY A 67 1.08 25.68 20.06
CA GLY A 67 0.79 25.18 21.40
C GLY A 67 1.75 24.08 21.88
N ASP A 68 1.40 23.41 22.97
CA ASP A 68 2.27 22.40 23.62
C ASP A 68 2.69 21.26 22.67
N ALA A 69 1.77 20.82 21.80
CA ALA A 69 2.04 19.84 20.77
C ALA A 69 3.09 20.34 19.76
N GLY A 70 2.99 21.61 19.37
CA GLY A 70 3.96 22.29 18.52
C GLY A 70 5.32 22.44 19.19
N ASN A 71 5.35 22.78 20.49
CA ASN A 71 6.56 22.89 21.28
C ASN A 71 7.29 21.54 21.40
N LEU A 72 6.58 20.44 21.64
CA LEU A 72 7.17 19.09 21.65
C LEU A 72 7.76 18.74 20.28
N LEU A 73 7.02 18.99 19.20
CA LEU A 73 7.50 18.73 17.84
C LEU A 73 8.76 19.56 17.54
N ARG A 74 8.73 20.87 17.83
CA ARG A 74 9.85 21.78 17.61
C ARG A 74 11.10 21.38 18.40
N GLY A 75 10.93 21.01 19.68
CA GLY A 75 12.02 20.50 20.51
C GLY A 75 12.62 19.21 19.94
N THR A 76 11.78 18.28 19.48
CA THR A 76 12.23 17.01 18.89
C THR A 76 12.96 17.27 17.56
N LEU A 77 12.44 18.11 16.68
CA LEU A 77 13.10 18.47 15.42
C LEU A 77 14.44 19.19 15.65
N LYS A 78 14.49 20.10 16.63
CA LYS A 78 15.74 20.78 17.00
C LYS A 78 16.80 19.79 17.47
N SER A 79 16.41 18.74 18.19
CA SER A 79 17.34 17.68 18.64
C SER A 79 17.98 16.90 17.49
N ILE A 80 17.37 16.94 16.31
CA ILE A 80 17.86 16.27 15.09
C ILE A 80 18.36 17.28 14.03
N GLY A 81 18.60 18.53 14.45
CA GLY A 81 19.18 19.59 13.61
C GLY A 81 18.22 20.26 12.63
N VAL A 82 16.89 20.14 12.82
CA VAL A 82 15.88 20.70 11.92
C VAL A 82 15.08 21.79 12.63
N ASP A 83 14.93 22.96 11.98
CA ASP A 83 13.98 23.98 12.40
C ASP A 83 12.61 23.75 11.74
N LEU A 84 11.56 23.67 12.56
CA LEU A 84 10.18 23.55 12.08
C LEU A 84 9.74 24.73 11.20
N GLU A 85 10.36 25.90 11.31
CA GLU A 85 10.08 27.04 10.42
C GLU A 85 10.69 26.92 9.02
N ASP A 86 11.69 26.06 8.85
CA ASP A 86 12.26 25.73 7.54
C ASP A 86 11.42 24.67 6.79
N CYS A 87 10.37 24.14 7.42
CA CYS A 87 9.38 23.24 6.83
C CYS A 87 8.03 23.94 6.66
N TRP A 88 7.19 23.43 5.75
CA TRP A 88 5.80 23.86 5.64
C TRP A 88 4.92 23.17 6.67
N LYS A 89 3.86 23.85 7.10
CA LYS A 89 2.88 23.37 8.08
C LYS A 89 1.48 23.63 7.58
N THR A 90 0.61 22.63 7.72
CA THR A 90 -0.83 22.76 7.47
C THR A 90 -1.60 21.77 8.35
N ASN A 91 -2.93 21.75 8.21
CA ASN A 91 -3.82 20.84 8.92
C ASN A 91 -4.74 20.08 7.95
N ALA A 92 -5.20 18.91 8.37
CA ALA A 92 -6.25 18.16 7.68
C ALA A 92 -7.58 18.95 7.66
N VAL A 93 -7.89 19.66 8.75
CA VAL A 93 -9.01 20.60 8.84
C VAL A 93 -8.44 21.99 9.12
N ILE A 94 -8.69 22.96 8.23
CA ILE A 94 -8.03 24.28 8.25
C ILE A 94 -8.79 25.36 9.04
N CYS A 95 -9.79 24.97 9.82
CA CYS A 95 -10.52 25.83 10.75
C CYS A 95 -10.59 25.12 12.10
N ARG A 96 -10.51 25.84 13.21
CA ARG A 96 -10.65 25.24 14.53
C ARG A 96 -12.05 24.64 14.72
N PRO A 97 -12.18 23.35 15.07
CA PRO A 97 -13.45 22.76 15.43
C PRO A 97 -13.84 23.15 16.88
N PRO A 98 -15.15 23.24 17.19
CA PRO A 98 -15.62 23.41 18.56
C PRO A 98 -15.03 22.34 19.48
N GLU A 99 -14.59 22.74 20.68
CA GLU A 99 -14.00 21.85 21.68
C GLU A 99 -12.81 21.01 21.17
N ASN A 100 -12.19 21.43 20.06
CA ASN A 100 -11.13 20.68 19.37
C ASN A 100 -11.56 19.26 18.93
N LYS A 101 -12.86 19.02 18.72
CA LYS A 101 -13.39 17.69 18.34
C LYS A 101 -13.62 17.60 16.83
N ILE A 102 -12.95 16.65 16.18
CA ILE A 102 -13.10 16.40 14.74
C ILE A 102 -14.04 15.25 14.44
N GLU A 103 -14.90 15.46 13.46
CA GLU A 103 -15.72 14.41 12.87
C GLU A 103 -15.28 14.09 11.43
N PRO A 104 -15.46 12.84 10.94
CA PRO A 104 -14.98 12.43 9.62
C PRO A 104 -15.45 13.29 8.44
N TYR A 105 -16.65 13.88 8.52
CA TYR A 105 -17.16 14.75 7.47
C TYR A 105 -16.35 16.05 7.34
N MET A 106 -15.81 16.58 8.45
CA MET A 106 -15.02 17.81 8.46
C MET A 106 -13.72 17.64 7.66
N ILE A 107 -13.07 16.48 7.81
CA ILE A 107 -11.88 16.08 7.03
C ILE A 107 -12.28 15.98 5.55
N SER A 108 -13.41 15.34 5.26
CA SER A 108 -13.91 15.16 3.90
C SER A 108 -14.16 16.50 3.19
N CYS A 109 -14.75 17.48 3.88
CA CYS A 109 -14.96 18.84 3.34
C CYS A 109 -13.64 19.59 3.08
N CYS A 110 -12.63 19.44 3.95
CA CYS A 110 -11.35 20.17 3.84
C CYS A 110 -10.33 19.50 2.91
N ARG A 111 -10.52 18.21 2.59
CA ARG A 111 -9.55 17.39 1.84
C ARG A 111 -9.07 18.05 0.55
N ALA A 112 -9.97 18.59 -0.26
CA ALA A 112 -9.61 19.23 -1.52
C ALA A 112 -8.67 20.45 -1.32
N SER A 113 -8.83 21.21 -0.23
CA SER A 113 -7.92 22.30 0.13
C SER A 113 -6.52 21.80 0.46
N LEU A 114 -6.42 20.68 1.20
CA LEU A 114 -5.13 20.05 1.51
C LEU A 114 -4.45 19.53 0.23
N LEU A 115 -5.20 18.88 -0.66
CA LEU A 115 -4.66 18.39 -1.92
C LEU A 115 -4.17 19.52 -2.83
N ASN A 116 -4.89 20.64 -2.87
CA ASN A 116 -4.44 21.84 -3.58
C ASN A 116 -3.15 22.39 -2.95
N THR A 117 -3.08 22.47 -1.61
CA THR A 117 -1.86 22.87 -0.89
C THR A 117 -0.66 21.99 -1.27
N ILE A 118 -0.84 20.67 -1.31
CA ILE A 118 0.22 19.73 -1.71
C ILE A 118 0.64 19.97 -3.17
N ARG A 119 -0.33 20.20 -4.08
CA ARG A 119 -0.06 20.48 -5.49
C ARG A 119 0.74 21.77 -5.68
N ASP A 120 0.43 22.80 -4.90
CA ASP A 120 1.05 24.12 -4.98
C ASP A 120 2.46 24.11 -4.39
N LEU A 121 2.63 23.51 -3.21
CA LEU A 121 3.92 23.46 -2.51
C LEU A 121 4.89 22.41 -3.09
N LYS A 122 4.38 21.35 -3.71
CA LYS A 122 5.16 20.23 -4.27
C LYS A 122 6.20 19.69 -3.27
N PRO A 123 5.78 19.29 -2.05
CA PRO A 123 6.70 18.73 -1.06
C PRO A 123 7.33 17.43 -1.56
N ARG A 124 8.56 17.13 -1.10
CA ARG A 124 9.20 15.82 -1.31
C ARG A 124 8.83 14.82 -0.22
N VAL A 125 8.51 15.30 0.98
CA VAL A 125 8.07 14.49 2.12
C VAL A 125 6.84 15.14 2.76
N ILE A 126 5.84 14.33 3.10
CA ILE A 126 4.64 14.73 3.81
C ILE A 126 4.57 13.93 5.11
N ILE A 127 4.75 14.60 6.24
CA ILE A 127 4.71 13.99 7.57
C ILE A 127 3.27 14.13 8.11
N LEU A 128 2.61 12.99 8.33
CA LEU A 128 1.21 12.94 8.75
C LEU A 128 1.13 12.72 10.26
N LEU A 129 0.76 13.75 11.02
CA LEU A 129 0.70 13.70 12.48
C LEU A 129 -0.68 13.19 12.92
N GLY A 130 -0.76 11.91 13.28
CA GLY A 130 -1.95 11.28 13.82
C GLY A 130 -2.98 10.81 12.78
N GLY A 131 -4.08 10.25 13.28
CA GLY A 131 -5.10 9.58 12.45
C GLY A 131 -5.88 10.51 11.53
N SER A 132 -6.12 11.76 11.93
CA SER A 132 -6.84 12.75 11.11
C SER A 132 -6.03 13.16 9.88
N ALA A 133 -4.73 13.43 10.05
CA ALA A 133 -3.80 13.69 8.96
C ALA A 133 -3.68 12.48 8.03
N LEU A 134 -3.50 11.27 8.59
CA LEU A 134 -3.48 10.02 7.84
C LEU A 134 -4.74 9.87 6.96
N ARG A 135 -5.92 9.96 7.57
CA ARG A 135 -7.21 9.81 6.88
C ARG A 135 -7.40 10.82 5.75
N SER A 136 -6.92 12.06 5.94
CA SER A 136 -7.05 13.11 4.93
C SER A 136 -6.33 12.79 3.62
N ILE A 137 -5.23 12.02 3.69
CA ILE A 137 -4.43 11.63 2.51
C ILE A 137 -4.82 10.25 2.02
N LEU A 138 -4.74 9.24 2.88
CA LEU A 138 -4.85 7.83 2.48
C LEU A 138 -6.24 7.44 1.96
N THR A 139 -7.30 8.15 2.36
CA THR A 139 -8.64 7.96 1.76
C THR A 139 -8.62 8.26 0.26
N GLY A 140 -7.75 9.18 -0.19
CA GLY A 140 -7.54 9.48 -1.60
C GLY A 140 -6.74 8.45 -2.38
N GLU A 141 -6.06 7.52 -1.69
CA GLU A 141 -5.24 6.47 -2.27
C GLU A 141 -5.89 5.08 -2.14
N ASN A 142 -7.23 5.06 -2.08
CA ASN A 142 -8.07 3.87 -1.97
C ASN A 142 -7.78 2.96 -0.76
N GLN A 143 -7.12 3.49 0.28
CA GLN A 143 -6.89 2.76 1.52
C GLN A 143 -8.13 2.82 2.41
N LYS A 144 -8.77 1.66 2.58
CA LYS A 144 -10.03 1.54 3.33
C LYS A 144 -9.83 1.53 4.84
N ASP A 145 -8.68 1.07 5.32
CA ASP A 145 -8.39 0.94 6.76
C ASP A 145 -7.41 2.01 7.24
N THR A 146 -7.94 3.21 7.47
CA THR A 146 -7.24 4.35 8.09
C THR A 146 -7.67 4.54 9.56
N SER A 147 -8.20 3.49 10.18
CA SER A 147 -8.82 3.56 11.51
C SER A 147 -7.81 3.67 12.65
N ALA A 148 -6.66 3.01 12.54
CA ALA A 148 -5.66 2.92 13.58
C ALA A 148 -4.30 3.44 13.10
N ILE A 149 -3.85 4.57 13.65
CA ILE A 149 -2.56 5.18 13.32
C ILE A 149 -1.38 4.24 13.60
N SER A 150 -1.49 3.34 14.59
CA SER A 150 -0.46 2.36 14.93
C SER A 150 -0.11 1.41 13.78
N LYS A 151 -1.04 1.12 12.87
CA LYS A 151 -0.77 0.29 11.67
C LYS A 151 0.17 0.98 10.67
N TRP A 152 0.23 2.31 10.73
CA TRP A 152 0.88 3.14 9.73
C TRP A 152 2.11 3.86 10.28
N ALA A 153 2.11 4.22 11.56
CA ALA A 153 3.17 5.01 12.18
C ALA A 153 4.55 4.38 11.95
N GLY A 154 5.48 5.19 11.44
CA GLY A 154 6.86 4.77 11.15
C GLY A 154 7.10 4.24 9.75
N LEU A 155 6.05 3.99 8.97
CA LEU A 155 6.18 3.64 7.55
C LEU A 155 6.60 4.85 6.71
N THR A 156 7.30 4.57 5.62
CA THR A 156 7.75 5.56 4.63
C THR A 156 7.24 5.15 3.26
N ILE A 157 6.07 5.67 2.91
CA ILE A 157 5.29 5.19 1.77
C ILE A 157 5.55 6.05 0.55
N PRO A 158 6.04 5.51 -0.57
CA PRO A 158 6.22 6.31 -1.78
C PRO A 158 4.84 6.57 -2.42
N SER A 159 4.45 7.84 -2.60
CA SER A 159 3.20 8.20 -3.27
C SER A 159 3.47 8.80 -4.65
N SER A 160 3.07 8.09 -5.69
CA SER A 160 3.06 8.60 -7.07
C SER A 160 2.02 9.70 -7.26
N THR A 161 0.87 9.60 -6.56
CA THR A 161 -0.22 10.58 -6.59
C THR A 161 0.21 11.95 -6.08
N HIS A 162 0.91 11.98 -4.95
CA HIS A 162 1.38 13.23 -4.33
C HIS A 162 2.80 13.60 -4.73
N ARG A 163 3.50 12.70 -5.45
CA ARG A 163 4.91 12.84 -5.83
C ARG A 163 5.80 13.14 -4.61
N ALA A 164 5.47 12.50 -3.48
CA ALA A 164 6.14 12.67 -2.21
C ALA A 164 6.20 11.35 -1.42
N TRP A 165 7.11 11.27 -0.46
CA TRP A 165 7.08 10.25 0.59
C TRP A 165 6.02 10.61 1.63
N LEU A 166 5.11 9.68 1.96
CA LEU A 166 4.14 9.81 3.04
C LEU A 166 4.70 9.15 4.30
N CYS A 167 4.88 9.94 5.35
CA CYS A 167 5.52 9.51 6.61
C CYS A 167 4.54 9.71 7.78
N PRO A 168 3.58 8.79 7.97
CA PRO A 168 2.70 8.83 9.13
C PRO A 168 3.43 8.58 10.45
N THR A 169 3.05 9.31 11.48
CA THR A 169 3.55 9.15 12.84
C THR A 169 2.49 9.56 13.87
N TYR A 170 2.77 9.35 15.15
CA TYR A 170 1.87 9.76 16.22
C TYR A 170 1.76 11.29 16.31
N HIS A 171 0.58 11.77 16.71
CA HIS A 171 0.40 13.20 16.97
C HIS A 171 1.15 13.60 18.26
N PRO A 172 1.86 14.75 18.31
CA PRO A 172 2.56 15.18 19.52
C PRO A 172 1.69 15.22 20.79
N SER A 173 0.41 15.62 20.66
CA SER A 173 -0.54 15.59 21.79
C SER A 173 -0.79 14.19 22.36
N TYR A 174 -0.67 13.12 21.56
CA TYR A 174 -0.77 11.75 22.09
C TYR A 174 0.42 11.45 23.00
N ILE A 175 1.62 11.86 22.60
CA ILE A 175 2.85 11.66 23.37
C ILE A 175 2.81 12.44 24.68
N LEU A 176 2.30 13.67 24.65
CA LEU A 176 2.06 14.48 25.86
C LEU A 176 1.10 13.80 26.83
N ARG A 177 -0.01 13.23 26.33
CA ARG A 177 -0.99 12.50 27.17
C ARG A 177 -0.41 11.24 27.82
N MET A 178 0.56 10.61 27.18
CA MET A 178 1.27 9.44 27.71
C MET A 178 2.44 9.85 28.63
N GLY A 179 2.48 11.10 29.11
CA GLY A 179 3.50 11.56 30.06
C GLY A 179 4.91 11.67 29.48
N LYS A 180 5.05 11.78 28.15
CA LYS A 180 6.35 11.76 27.44
C LYS A 180 7.18 10.51 27.75
N ASP A 181 6.53 9.36 27.79
CA ASP A 181 7.20 8.05 27.85
C ASP A 181 8.45 7.99 26.97
N GLU A 182 9.59 7.58 27.54
CA GLU A 182 10.89 7.63 26.89
C GLU A 182 10.96 6.76 25.63
N CYS A 183 10.32 5.59 25.67
CA CYS A 183 10.25 4.70 24.51
C CYS A 183 9.45 5.34 23.38
N LEU A 184 8.28 5.90 23.69
CA LEU A 184 7.43 6.58 22.70
C LEU A 184 8.10 7.83 22.13
N MET A 185 8.81 8.60 22.96
CA MET A 185 9.62 9.74 22.52
C MET A 185 10.75 9.28 21.58
N GLY A 186 11.44 8.19 21.91
CA GLY A 186 12.47 7.61 21.06
C GLY A 186 11.93 7.12 19.71
N ILE A 187 10.78 6.45 19.71
CA ILE A 187 10.07 6.03 18.49
C ILE A 187 9.69 7.24 17.65
N PHE A 188 9.08 8.25 18.26
CA PHE A 188 8.66 9.47 17.56
C PHE A 188 9.85 10.21 16.93
N ARG A 189 10.95 10.35 17.67
CA ARG A 189 12.19 10.93 17.16
C ARG A 189 12.71 10.15 15.95
N ARG A 190 12.82 8.82 16.04
CA ARG A 190 13.28 7.98 14.92
C ARG A 190 12.40 8.12 13.68
N HIS A 191 11.08 8.21 13.85
CA HIS A 191 10.16 8.44 12.73
C HIS A 191 10.46 9.77 12.04
N LEU A 192 10.70 10.85 12.81
CA LEU A 192 11.03 12.15 12.25
C LEU A 192 12.40 12.15 11.57
N GLU A 193 13.41 11.54 12.19
CA GLU A 193 14.75 11.39 11.59
C GLU A 193 14.71 10.70 10.24
N HIS A 194 14.03 9.54 10.18
CA HIS A 194 13.89 8.79 8.94
C HIS A 194 13.07 9.55 7.90
N ALA A 195 11.96 10.20 8.29
CA ALA A 195 11.18 11.02 7.36
C ALA A 195 12.00 12.18 6.78
N MET A 196 12.81 12.85 7.60
CA MET A 196 13.66 13.96 7.16
C MET A 196 14.78 13.50 6.23
N SER A 197 15.34 12.29 6.41
CA SER A 197 16.37 11.77 5.51
C SER A 197 15.86 11.52 4.09
N LEU A 198 14.55 11.27 3.93
CA LEU A 198 13.91 11.06 2.63
C LEU A 198 13.77 12.33 1.78
N GLU A 199 14.08 13.51 2.33
CA GLU A 199 14.10 14.76 1.57
C GLU A 199 14.93 14.63 0.28
N LYS A 200 16.01 13.85 0.31
CA LYS A 200 16.92 13.67 -0.83
C LYS A 200 16.63 12.42 -1.65
N GLU A 201 15.93 11.46 -1.09
CA GLU A 201 15.65 10.18 -1.73
C GLU A 201 14.64 10.32 -2.88
N PRO A 202 14.95 9.78 -4.07
CA PRO A 202 13.99 9.75 -5.18
C PRO A 202 12.86 8.77 -4.87
N LEU A 203 11.69 9.00 -5.45
CA LEU A 203 10.62 8.01 -5.40
C LEU A 203 10.94 6.84 -6.34
N PRO A 204 10.59 5.61 -5.97
CA PRO A 204 10.73 4.48 -6.87
C PRO A 204 9.82 4.69 -8.11
N PRO A 205 10.32 4.48 -9.33
CA PRO A 205 9.58 4.72 -10.57
C PRO A 205 8.62 3.55 -10.84
N VAL A 206 7.53 3.47 -10.06
CA VAL A 206 6.56 2.38 -10.19
C VAL A 206 5.27 2.92 -10.80
N SER A 207 5.00 2.50 -12.03
CA SER A 207 3.71 2.69 -12.71
C SER A 207 3.05 1.35 -12.92
N LEU A 208 1.76 1.25 -12.57
CA LEU A 208 1.00 0.02 -12.76
C LEU A 208 0.92 -0.38 -14.24
N SER A 209 0.78 0.58 -15.16
CA SER A 209 0.77 0.30 -16.61
C SER A 209 2.05 -0.33 -17.08
N ASP A 210 3.18 0.12 -16.53
CA ASP A 210 4.50 -0.35 -16.92
C ASP A 210 4.72 -1.77 -16.39
N LEU A 211 4.24 -2.05 -15.17
CA LEU A 211 4.23 -3.42 -14.64
C LEU A 211 3.33 -4.35 -15.45
N GLU A 212 2.11 -3.92 -15.80
CA GLU A 212 1.19 -4.71 -16.64
C GLU A 212 1.81 -5.05 -18.00
N SER A 213 2.57 -4.12 -18.59
CA SER A 213 3.24 -4.31 -19.89
C SER A 213 4.36 -5.35 -19.87
N LYS A 214 4.92 -5.65 -18.70
CA LYS A 214 5.99 -6.65 -18.50
C LYS A 214 5.46 -8.09 -18.41
N ILE A 215 4.14 -8.28 -18.40
CA ILE A 215 3.53 -9.61 -18.18
C ILE A 215 3.20 -10.25 -19.53
N GLU A 216 3.84 -11.40 -19.80
CA GLU A 216 3.45 -12.27 -20.91
C GLU A 216 2.15 -13.03 -20.56
N ILE A 217 1.07 -12.75 -21.28
CA ILE A 217 -0.23 -13.39 -21.09
C ILE A 217 -0.37 -14.60 -22.01
N ILE A 218 -0.45 -15.79 -21.43
CA ILE A 218 -0.44 -17.05 -22.18
C ILE A 218 -1.78 -17.78 -22.01
N THR A 219 -2.56 -17.81 -23.08
CA THR A 219 -3.82 -18.57 -23.14
C THR A 219 -3.68 -19.91 -23.86
N SER A 220 -2.56 -20.14 -24.57
CA SER A 220 -2.31 -21.38 -25.31
C SER A 220 -1.74 -22.48 -24.39
N PRO A 221 -2.41 -23.64 -24.24
CA PRO A 221 -1.92 -24.75 -23.42
C PRO A 221 -0.55 -25.30 -23.88
N ARG A 222 -0.29 -25.27 -25.19
CA ARG A 222 1.02 -25.67 -25.74
C ARG A 222 2.12 -24.70 -25.31
N LEU A 223 1.86 -23.40 -25.40
CA LEU A 223 2.82 -22.37 -25.02
C LEU A 223 3.06 -22.38 -23.50
N ALA A 224 2.02 -22.53 -22.69
CA ALA A 224 2.12 -22.64 -21.24
C ALA A 224 3.06 -23.77 -20.80
N ARG A 225 2.87 -24.98 -21.37
CA ARG A 225 3.76 -26.14 -21.09
C ARG A 225 5.20 -25.88 -21.53
N LYS A 226 5.40 -25.23 -22.68
CA LYS A 226 6.74 -24.88 -23.17
C LYS A 226 7.41 -23.88 -22.22
N ARG A 227 6.74 -22.78 -21.88
CA ARG A 227 7.29 -21.72 -21.01
C ARG A 227 7.64 -22.24 -19.63
N MET A 228 6.78 -23.06 -19.01
CA MET A 228 7.11 -23.72 -17.74
C MET A 228 8.27 -24.71 -17.86
N ALA A 229 8.34 -25.50 -18.94
CA ALA A 229 9.45 -26.42 -19.15
C ALA A 229 10.79 -25.70 -19.37
N ASP A 230 10.77 -24.53 -20.00
CA ASP A 230 11.95 -23.69 -20.19
C ASP A 230 12.35 -23.00 -18.88
N LEU A 231 11.38 -22.49 -18.12
CA LEU A 231 11.58 -21.91 -16.78
C LEU A 231 12.24 -22.92 -15.83
N ALA A 232 11.76 -24.16 -15.78
CA ALA A 232 12.29 -25.21 -14.90
C ALA A 232 13.79 -25.53 -15.10
N LYS A 233 14.38 -25.12 -16.25
CA LYS A 233 15.81 -25.29 -16.54
C LYS A 233 16.65 -24.08 -16.13
N LYS A 234 16.03 -22.98 -15.73
CA LYS A 234 16.70 -21.74 -15.33
C LYS A 234 17.26 -21.84 -13.91
N LYS A 235 18.09 -20.87 -13.56
CA LYS A 235 18.58 -20.62 -12.20
C LYS A 235 18.15 -19.22 -11.79
N GLY A 236 17.99 -19.02 -10.48
CA GLY A 236 17.59 -17.73 -9.93
C GLY A 236 16.46 -17.87 -8.92
N ILE A 237 15.83 -16.73 -8.64
CA ILE A 237 14.72 -16.61 -7.72
C ILE A 237 13.44 -16.45 -8.53
N VAL A 238 12.42 -17.24 -8.20
CA VAL A 238 11.13 -17.21 -8.86
C VAL A 238 10.03 -16.96 -7.84
N ALA A 239 9.31 -15.85 -8.00
CA ALA A 239 8.03 -15.66 -7.35
C ALA A 239 6.96 -16.37 -8.18
N PHE A 240 6.04 -17.07 -7.52
CA PHE A 240 4.91 -17.70 -8.21
C PHE A 240 3.66 -17.67 -7.35
N ASP A 241 2.51 -17.61 -8.02
CA ASP A 241 1.21 -17.49 -7.37
C ASP A 241 0.15 -18.32 -8.09
N TYR A 242 -0.79 -18.87 -7.32
CA TYR A 242 -1.92 -19.65 -7.82
C TYR A 242 -3.23 -18.92 -7.60
N GLU A 243 -4.02 -18.80 -8.66
CA GLU A 243 -5.42 -18.43 -8.54
C GLU A 243 -6.30 -19.66 -8.68
N GLY A 244 -7.07 -19.93 -7.62
CA GLY A 244 -7.90 -21.12 -7.47
C GLY A 244 -9.37 -20.79 -7.32
N THR A 245 -10.22 -21.81 -7.42
CA THR A 245 -11.68 -21.70 -7.26
C THR A 245 -12.14 -21.54 -5.79
N GLY A 246 -11.23 -21.42 -4.82
CA GLY A 246 -11.57 -21.38 -3.40
C GLY A 246 -10.34 -21.44 -2.48
N LEU A 247 -10.54 -21.77 -1.20
CA LEU A 247 -9.47 -21.79 -0.18
C LEU A 247 -9.00 -23.18 0.25
N LYS A 248 -9.79 -24.23 -0.03
CA LYS A 248 -9.55 -25.60 0.47
C LYS A 248 -9.34 -26.56 -0.70
N PRO A 249 -8.09 -26.81 -1.13
CA PRO A 249 -7.84 -27.55 -2.37
C PRO A 249 -8.16 -29.04 -2.30
N GLU A 250 -8.43 -29.62 -1.13
CA GLU A 250 -8.68 -31.06 -0.98
C GLU A 250 -10.00 -31.50 -1.60
N ARG A 251 -10.93 -30.57 -1.82
CA ARG A 251 -12.23 -30.87 -2.41
C ARG A 251 -12.09 -31.15 -3.91
N ALA A 252 -12.83 -32.13 -4.42
CA ALA A 252 -12.71 -32.59 -5.80
C ALA A 252 -13.07 -31.50 -6.81
N GLU A 253 -14.07 -30.68 -6.48
CA GLU A 253 -14.56 -29.56 -7.30
C GLU A 253 -13.57 -28.38 -7.39
N GLN A 254 -12.56 -28.34 -6.53
CA GLN A 254 -11.59 -27.25 -6.50
C GLN A 254 -10.51 -27.47 -7.55
N ARG A 255 -10.04 -26.39 -8.19
CA ARG A 255 -8.95 -26.47 -9.17
C ARG A 255 -8.11 -25.20 -9.19
N ILE A 256 -6.89 -25.34 -9.66
CA ILE A 256 -6.03 -24.22 -10.04
C ILE A 256 -6.57 -23.72 -11.38
N VAL A 257 -6.86 -22.43 -11.48
CA VAL A 257 -7.40 -21.78 -12.68
C VAL A 257 -6.26 -21.17 -13.48
N SER A 258 -5.36 -20.45 -12.80
CA SER A 258 -4.16 -19.90 -13.40
C SER A 258 -2.97 -20.00 -12.46
N VAL A 259 -1.79 -19.91 -13.05
CA VAL A 259 -0.52 -19.76 -12.35
C VAL A 259 0.29 -18.64 -13.02
N SER A 260 1.01 -17.90 -12.21
CA SER A 260 1.99 -16.92 -12.68
C SER A 260 3.37 -17.20 -12.13
N PHE A 261 4.38 -16.70 -12.85
CA PHE A 261 5.77 -16.78 -12.45
C PHE A 261 6.46 -15.45 -12.76
N CYS A 262 7.35 -15.01 -11.88
CA CYS A 262 8.27 -13.91 -12.11
C CYS A 262 9.69 -14.38 -11.77
N LEU A 263 10.53 -14.58 -12.79
CA LEU A 263 11.93 -14.96 -12.63
C LEU A 263 12.80 -13.70 -12.56
N ASN A 264 13.53 -13.57 -11.45
CA ASN A 264 14.50 -12.50 -11.20
C ASN A 264 13.94 -11.06 -11.35
N GLY A 265 12.62 -10.86 -11.28
CA GLY A 265 11.99 -9.55 -11.47
C GLY A 265 11.88 -9.11 -12.93
N GLU A 266 12.31 -9.92 -13.90
CA GLU A 266 12.46 -9.54 -15.30
C GLU A 266 11.56 -10.34 -16.24
N ASP A 267 11.51 -11.66 -16.10
CA ASP A 267 10.71 -12.55 -16.95
C ASP A 267 9.43 -12.96 -16.21
N THR A 268 8.32 -12.26 -16.52
CA THR A 268 7.02 -12.51 -15.90
C THR A 268 6.03 -13.05 -16.92
N PHE A 269 5.39 -14.17 -16.60
CA PHE A 269 4.28 -14.69 -17.39
C PHE A 269 3.18 -15.28 -16.51
N ALA A 270 1.95 -15.21 -17.02
CA ALA A 270 0.79 -15.84 -16.40
C ALA A 270 0.07 -16.72 -17.43
N CYS A 271 -0.37 -17.90 -17.01
CA CYS A 271 -1.06 -18.82 -17.88
C CYS A 271 -2.23 -19.52 -17.20
N MET A 272 -3.24 -19.85 -18.02
CA MET A 272 -4.32 -20.74 -17.59
C MET A 272 -3.79 -22.16 -17.44
N ILE A 273 -4.27 -22.88 -16.43
CA ILE A 273 -3.85 -24.24 -16.13
C ILE A 273 -5.05 -25.17 -16.09
N THR A 274 -4.88 -26.34 -16.69
CA THR A 274 -5.72 -27.52 -16.47
C THR A 274 -4.83 -28.70 -16.06
N GLU A 275 -5.43 -29.87 -15.81
CA GLU A 275 -4.67 -31.08 -15.51
C GLU A 275 -3.63 -31.44 -16.59
N LYS A 276 -3.86 -31.02 -17.84
CA LYS A 276 -2.93 -31.24 -18.97
C LYS A 276 -1.59 -30.54 -18.77
N GLU A 277 -1.55 -29.47 -18.00
CA GLU A 277 -0.38 -28.65 -17.73
C GLU A 277 0.35 -29.07 -16.43
N HIS A 278 -0.28 -29.88 -15.56
CA HIS A 278 0.27 -30.25 -14.25
C HIS A 278 1.67 -30.87 -14.32
N ARG A 279 1.98 -31.65 -15.36
CA ARG A 279 3.33 -32.23 -15.54
C ARG A 279 4.40 -31.14 -15.71
N ALA A 280 4.10 -30.09 -16.46
CA ALA A 280 5.05 -28.99 -16.67
C ALA A 280 5.18 -28.14 -15.40
N LEU A 281 4.05 -27.84 -14.73
CA LEU A 281 4.03 -27.13 -13.45
C LEU A 281 4.85 -27.85 -12.37
N ARG A 282 4.69 -29.17 -12.25
CA ARG A 282 5.50 -30.01 -11.34
C ARG A 282 7.00 -29.84 -11.54
N ARG A 283 7.46 -29.77 -12.80
CA ARG A 283 8.88 -29.57 -13.10
C ARG A 283 9.39 -28.22 -12.59
N VAL A 284 8.55 -27.17 -12.61
CA VAL A 284 8.94 -25.85 -12.09
C VAL A 284 9.04 -25.89 -10.57
N VAL A 285 8.00 -26.38 -9.87
CA VAL A 285 7.97 -26.38 -8.40
C VAL A 285 9.02 -27.32 -7.79
N GLN A 286 9.41 -28.39 -8.48
CA GLN A 286 10.50 -29.30 -8.09
C GLN A 286 11.86 -28.95 -8.69
N SER A 287 11.98 -27.83 -9.42
CA SER A 287 13.28 -27.42 -9.97
C SER A 287 14.23 -26.90 -8.88
N PRO A 288 15.53 -26.69 -9.18
CA PRO A 288 16.45 -26.02 -8.26
C PRO A 288 16.20 -24.51 -8.09
N LEU A 289 15.22 -23.89 -8.76
CA LEU A 289 14.90 -22.47 -8.57
C LEU A 289 14.60 -22.17 -7.10
N ARG A 290 14.92 -20.97 -6.62
CA ARG A 290 14.58 -20.50 -5.26
C ARG A 290 13.17 -19.91 -5.29
N LYS A 291 12.22 -20.50 -4.57
CA LYS A 291 10.79 -20.13 -4.67
C LYS A 291 10.39 -19.08 -3.65
N VAL A 292 9.59 -18.13 -4.10
CA VAL A 292 9.02 -17.05 -3.30
C VAL A 292 7.51 -17.09 -3.46
N ALA A 293 6.78 -16.93 -2.35
CA ALA A 293 5.33 -16.81 -2.36
C ALA A 293 4.82 -16.08 -1.10
N ALA A 294 3.61 -15.55 -1.19
CA ALA A 294 2.95 -14.88 -0.09
C ALA A 294 2.19 -15.90 0.74
N ASN A 295 2.67 -16.19 1.95
CA ASN A 295 2.08 -17.22 2.80
C ASN A 295 2.18 -18.61 2.14
N ILE A 296 3.42 -19.09 2.03
CA ILE A 296 3.89 -20.34 1.40
C ILE A 296 2.99 -21.55 1.71
N LYS A 297 2.39 -21.59 2.90
CA LYS A 297 1.47 -22.67 3.29
C LYS A 297 0.29 -22.83 2.32
N TYR A 298 -0.13 -21.77 1.63
CA TYR A 298 -1.20 -21.82 0.65
C TYR A 298 -0.72 -22.54 -0.61
N GLU A 299 0.37 -22.09 -1.22
CA GLU A 299 0.94 -22.67 -2.44
C GLU A 299 1.40 -24.10 -2.22
N GLU A 300 2.03 -24.39 -1.08
CA GLU A 300 2.45 -25.73 -0.68
C GLU A 300 1.23 -26.68 -0.58
N ARG A 301 0.14 -26.22 0.04
CA ARG A 301 -1.09 -27.01 0.21
C ARG A 301 -1.80 -27.26 -1.13
N TRP A 302 -1.88 -26.25 -1.98
CA TRP A 302 -2.43 -26.39 -3.34
C TRP A 302 -1.59 -27.32 -4.21
N THR A 303 -0.27 -27.17 -4.18
CA THR A 303 0.68 -28.04 -4.89
C THR A 303 0.51 -29.50 -4.44
N LYS A 304 0.47 -29.76 -3.13
CA LYS A 304 0.28 -31.11 -2.61
C LYS A 304 -1.04 -31.72 -3.04
N ALA A 305 -2.13 -30.97 -2.90
CA ALA A 305 -3.48 -31.46 -3.18
C ALA A 305 -3.75 -31.67 -4.69
N LYS A 306 -3.23 -30.79 -5.56
CA LYS A 306 -3.55 -30.81 -7.00
C LYS A 306 -2.47 -31.42 -7.89
N LEU A 307 -1.22 -31.39 -7.45
CA LEU A 307 -0.09 -31.92 -8.22
C LEU A 307 0.47 -33.22 -7.62
N GLY A 308 0.19 -33.51 -6.35
CA GLY A 308 0.68 -34.71 -5.67
C GLY A 308 2.18 -34.66 -5.35
N CYS A 309 2.78 -33.47 -5.28
CA CYS A 309 4.18 -33.26 -4.92
C CYS A 309 4.33 -32.08 -3.95
N ARG A 310 5.52 -31.90 -3.39
CA ARG A 310 5.86 -30.72 -2.59
C ARG A 310 6.56 -29.68 -3.46
N VAL A 311 6.55 -28.42 -3.01
CA VAL A 311 7.42 -27.41 -3.61
C VAL A 311 8.81 -27.56 -3.00
N GLU A 312 9.83 -27.59 -3.85
CA GLU A 312 11.22 -27.74 -3.44
C GLU A 312 11.93 -26.38 -3.46
N ASN A 313 12.90 -26.20 -2.57
CA ASN A 313 13.73 -24.99 -2.48
C ASN A 313 12.91 -23.70 -2.24
N TRP A 314 12.00 -23.74 -1.26
CA TRP A 314 11.42 -22.53 -0.68
C TRP A 314 12.52 -21.61 -0.16
N TYR A 315 12.46 -20.35 -0.56
CA TYR A 315 13.48 -19.36 -0.25
C TYR A 315 12.95 -18.21 0.58
N TRP A 316 11.77 -17.68 0.24
CA TRP A 316 11.26 -16.48 0.91
C TRP A 316 9.74 -16.48 1.02
N ASP A 317 9.22 -16.13 2.20
CA ASP A 317 7.79 -15.91 2.42
C ASP A 317 7.58 -14.43 2.75
N THR A 318 6.97 -13.68 1.83
CA THR A 318 6.81 -12.23 1.99
C THR A 318 5.88 -11.86 3.16
N MET A 319 4.95 -12.74 3.55
CA MET A 319 4.07 -12.48 4.69
C MET A 319 4.78 -12.74 6.02
N LEU A 320 5.58 -13.81 6.11
CA LEU A 320 6.38 -14.07 7.31
C LEU A 320 7.44 -12.99 7.52
N MET A 321 8.10 -12.55 6.44
CA MET A 321 9.13 -11.51 6.54
C MET A 321 8.54 -10.15 6.93
N ALA A 322 7.30 -9.85 6.52
CA ALA A 322 6.60 -8.66 7.02
C ALA A 322 6.35 -8.71 8.54
N HIS A 323 6.09 -9.90 9.10
CA HIS A 323 5.98 -10.07 10.55
C HIS A 323 7.31 -9.85 11.26
N VAL A 324 8.42 -10.33 10.68
CA VAL A 324 9.78 -10.08 11.21
C VAL A 324 10.11 -8.59 11.22
N LEU A 325 9.75 -7.87 10.15
CA LEU A 325 10.09 -6.46 9.98
C LEU A 325 9.31 -5.50 10.89
N THR A 326 8.00 -5.73 11.06
CA THR A 326 7.12 -4.71 11.65
C THR A 326 6.45 -5.16 12.95
N ASN A 327 6.50 -6.45 13.30
CA ASN A 327 5.79 -7.07 14.44
C ASN A 327 4.32 -6.62 14.60
N HIS A 328 3.70 -6.14 13.52
CA HIS A 328 2.37 -5.57 13.50
C HIS A 328 1.37 -6.65 13.04
N SER A 329 0.25 -6.77 13.75
CA SER A 329 -0.87 -7.56 13.27
C SER A 329 -1.55 -6.85 12.09
N HIS A 330 -1.96 -7.62 11.08
CA HIS A 330 -2.79 -7.16 9.94
C HIS A 330 -2.12 -6.28 8.87
N VAL A 331 -0.78 -6.21 8.81
CA VAL A 331 -0.03 -5.44 7.79
C VAL A 331 0.79 -6.31 6.83
N THR A 332 0.54 -7.62 6.80
CA THR A 332 1.45 -8.57 6.11
C THR A 332 0.97 -9.03 4.74
N SER A 333 -0.25 -8.69 4.32
CA SER A 333 -0.74 -9.07 2.98
C SER A 333 0.08 -8.41 1.85
N VAL A 334 0.24 -9.09 0.72
CA VAL A 334 0.86 -8.54 -0.50
C VAL A 334 0.30 -7.17 -0.85
N LYS A 335 -1.03 -6.99 -0.79
CA LYS A 335 -1.70 -5.72 -1.14
C LYS A 335 -1.30 -4.56 -0.24
N PHE A 336 -1.19 -4.82 1.06
CA PHE A 336 -0.72 -3.81 2.01
C PHE A 336 0.75 -3.46 1.73
N GLN A 337 1.59 -4.48 1.52
CA GLN A 337 3.02 -4.31 1.27
C GLN A 337 3.31 -3.63 -0.08
N ALA A 338 2.55 -3.96 -1.12
CA ALA A 338 2.61 -3.33 -2.42
C ALA A 338 2.36 -1.81 -2.31
N TYR A 339 1.40 -1.42 -1.47
CA TYR A 339 1.15 -0.02 -1.18
C TYR A 339 2.25 0.58 -0.30
N SER A 340 2.53 0.00 0.87
CA SER A 340 3.39 0.60 1.88
C SER A 340 4.86 0.64 1.50
N LEU A 341 5.35 -0.36 0.75
CA LEU A 341 6.75 -0.46 0.32
C LEU A 341 6.99 0.09 -1.08
N LEU A 342 6.03 -0.10 -2.01
CA LEU A 342 6.23 0.19 -3.44
C LEU A 342 5.34 1.32 -3.97
N GLY A 343 4.36 1.79 -3.19
CA GLY A 343 3.45 2.86 -3.62
C GLY A 343 2.40 2.41 -4.62
N ILE A 344 2.24 1.11 -4.82
CA ILE A 344 1.27 0.54 -5.76
C ILE A 344 -0.10 0.53 -5.07
N SER A 345 -0.94 1.49 -5.45
CA SER A 345 -2.32 1.53 -5.00
C SER A 345 -3.23 0.70 -5.91
N ASP A 346 -4.15 -0.05 -5.28
CA ASP A 346 -5.32 -0.69 -5.89
C ASP A 346 -5.15 -1.27 -7.32
N TYR A 347 -4.54 -2.46 -7.42
CA TYR A 347 -4.41 -3.19 -8.68
C TYR A 347 -5.43 -4.32 -8.85
N ASN A 348 -6.33 -4.54 -7.87
CA ASN A 348 -7.16 -5.74 -7.81
C ASN A 348 -8.66 -5.49 -7.53
N SER A 349 -9.10 -4.24 -7.30
CA SER A 349 -10.50 -3.99 -6.90
C SER A 349 -11.55 -4.49 -7.88
N HIS A 350 -11.24 -4.53 -9.18
CA HIS A 350 -12.15 -5.01 -10.22
C HIS A 350 -12.30 -6.55 -10.23
N ILE A 351 -11.31 -7.29 -9.71
CA ILE A 351 -11.29 -8.76 -9.69
C ILE A 351 -11.67 -9.32 -8.31
N PHE A 352 -11.35 -8.58 -7.24
CA PHE A 352 -11.54 -9.02 -5.86
C PHE A 352 -12.95 -9.55 -5.51
N PRO A 353 -14.07 -9.00 -6.03
CA PRO A 353 -15.40 -9.55 -5.77
C PRO A 353 -15.55 -11.01 -6.24
N TYR A 354 -14.85 -11.40 -7.31
CA TYR A 354 -14.93 -12.72 -7.92
C TYR A 354 -14.05 -13.76 -7.22
N LEU A 355 -12.96 -13.33 -6.59
CA LEU A 355 -12.05 -14.23 -5.86
C LEU A 355 -12.58 -14.60 -4.47
N LYS A 356 -13.56 -13.86 -3.95
CA LYS A 356 -14.19 -14.13 -2.65
C LYS A 356 -15.31 -15.16 -2.74
N SER A 357 -15.20 -16.20 -1.93
CA SER A 357 -16.31 -17.10 -1.61
C SER A 357 -17.12 -16.57 -0.42
N LYS A 358 -18.45 -16.75 -0.41
CA LYS A 358 -19.31 -16.41 0.75
C LYS A 358 -18.92 -17.18 2.03
N HIS A 359 -18.42 -18.41 1.88
CA HIS A 359 -17.90 -19.24 2.95
C HIS A 359 -16.64 -19.96 2.46
N ALA A 360 -15.68 -20.24 3.36
CA ALA A 360 -14.42 -20.91 3.02
C ALA A 360 -14.57 -22.31 2.39
N ASN A 361 -15.77 -22.90 2.45
CA ASN A 361 -16.10 -24.20 1.86
C ASN A 361 -16.74 -24.10 0.47
N LEU A 362 -17.07 -22.88 0.00
CA LEU A 362 -17.76 -22.67 -1.27
C LEU A 362 -16.78 -22.27 -2.36
N LEU A 363 -17.20 -22.48 -3.60
CA LEU A 363 -16.52 -21.94 -4.77
C LEU A 363 -16.63 -20.41 -4.76
N ASN A 364 -15.59 -19.75 -5.25
CA ASN A 364 -15.64 -18.36 -5.62
C ASN A 364 -16.27 -18.22 -7.03
N SER A 365 -16.28 -17.01 -7.57
CA SER A 365 -16.83 -16.71 -8.91
C SER A 365 -15.73 -16.37 -9.90
N ILE A 366 -14.53 -16.94 -9.74
CA ILE A 366 -13.34 -16.67 -10.55
C ILE A 366 -13.59 -16.92 -12.05
N ASP A 367 -14.45 -17.88 -12.39
CA ASP A 367 -14.81 -18.23 -13.76
C ASP A 367 -15.64 -17.17 -14.49
N GLN A 368 -16.13 -16.16 -13.77
CA GLN A 368 -16.83 -15.01 -14.35
C GLN A 368 -15.87 -13.88 -14.75
N ILE A 369 -14.58 -13.97 -14.40
CA ILE A 369 -13.57 -12.98 -14.77
C ILE A 369 -13.12 -13.23 -16.21
N GLY A 370 -12.94 -12.15 -16.98
CA GLY A 370 -12.32 -12.24 -18.30
C GLY A 370 -10.90 -12.82 -18.21
N THR A 371 -10.56 -13.80 -19.05
CA THR A 371 -9.27 -14.52 -18.99
C THR A 371 -8.07 -13.58 -18.97
N ARG A 372 -8.08 -12.51 -19.78
CA ARG A 372 -6.99 -11.53 -19.80
C ARG A 372 -6.85 -10.82 -18.46
N ASP A 373 -7.94 -10.38 -17.86
CA ASP A 373 -7.93 -9.64 -16.59
C ASP A 373 -7.41 -10.53 -15.45
N LEU A 374 -7.87 -11.80 -15.39
CA LEU A 374 -7.36 -12.78 -14.43
C LEU A 374 -5.85 -12.99 -14.57
N LEU A 375 -5.36 -13.20 -15.79
CA LEU A 375 -3.94 -13.44 -16.03
C LEU A 375 -3.07 -12.21 -15.79
N VAL A 376 -3.57 -11.00 -16.09
CA VAL A 376 -2.88 -9.75 -15.74
C VAL A 376 -2.77 -9.62 -14.22
N TYR A 377 -3.85 -9.85 -13.49
CA TYR A 377 -3.84 -9.81 -12.03
C TYR A 377 -2.90 -10.84 -11.40
N ASN A 378 -3.00 -12.10 -11.80
CA ASN A 378 -2.14 -13.17 -11.28
C ASN A 378 -0.67 -12.91 -11.65
N GLY A 379 -0.39 -12.40 -12.86
CA GLY A 379 0.95 -11.96 -13.26
C GLY A 379 1.50 -10.79 -12.43
N LEU A 380 0.66 -9.80 -12.13
CA LEU A 380 1.01 -8.69 -11.24
C LEU A 380 1.33 -9.19 -9.83
N ASP A 381 0.57 -10.14 -9.29
CA ASP A 381 0.83 -10.69 -7.95
C ASP A 381 2.23 -11.29 -7.85
N SER A 382 2.65 -12.15 -8.79
CA SER A 382 4.03 -12.69 -8.79
C SER A 382 5.11 -11.63 -8.99
N LEU A 383 4.89 -10.63 -9.85
CA LEU A 383 5.88 -9.57 -10.08
C LEU A 383 6.02 -8.66 -8.85
N ILE A 384 4.90 -8.24 -8.26
CA ILE A 384 4.86 -7.41 -7.07
C ILE A 384 5.42 -8.17 -5.86
N GLU A 385 5.10 -9.46 -5.73
CA GLU A 385 5.68 -10.36 -4.74
C GLU A 385 7.22 -10.37 -4.82
N TYR A 386 7.77 -10.52 -6.02
CA TYR A 386 9.22 -10.46 -6.22
C TYR A 386 9.80 -9.11 -5.77
N MET A 387 9.16 -8.01 -6.16
CA MET A 387 9.58 -6.65 -5.76
C MET A 387 9.49 -6.43 -4.24
N ILE A 388 8.47 -6.97 -3.58
CA ILE A 388 8.32 -6.93 -2.12
C ILE A 388 9.48 -7.69 -1.47
N MET A 389 9.80 -8.90 -1.93
CA MET A 389 10.93 -9.66 -1.40
C MET A 389 12.23 -8.86 -1.49
N GLU A 390 12.55 -8.30 -2.65
CA GLU A 390 13.78 -7.52 -2.81
C GLU A 390 13.81 -6.33 -1.83
N ARG A 391 12.68 -5.62 -1.69
CA ARG A 391 12.58 -4.52 -0.73
C ARG A 391 12.73 -4.98 0.72
N GLN A 392 12.18 -6.13 1.08
CA GLN A 392 12.35 -6.71 2.41
C GLN A 392 13.81 -7.09 2.67
N LYS A 393 14.49 -7.68 1.69
CA LYS A 393 15.92 -8.02 1.79
C LYS A 393 16.78 -6.79 1.97
N GLU A 394 16.52 -5.71 1.24
CA GLU A 394 17.22 -4.42 1.41
C GLU A 394 17.08 -3.89 2.85
N ILE A 395 15.91 -4.04 3.46
CA ILE A 395 15.65 -3.56 4.83
C ILE A 395 16.33 -4.45 5.88
N ILE A 396 16.30 -5.78 5.68
CA ILE A 396 16.89 -6.75 6.63
C ILE A 396 18.42 -6.78 6.51
N GLY A 397 18.96 -6.45 5.33
CA GLY A 397 20.34 -6.70 4.95
C GLY A 397 20.54 -8.16 4.51
N ASP A 398 21.57 -8.41 3.68
CA ASP A 398 21.90 -9.72 3.10
C ASP A 398 22.36 -10.80 4.12
N THR A 399 22.06 -10.62 5.40
CA THR A 399 22.53 -11.46 6.51
C THR A 399 21.68 -12.70 6.81
N ILE A 400 20.71 -13.06 5.95
CA ILE A 400 19.86 -14.28 6.09
C ILE A 400 20.05 -15.24 4.92
#